data_AF-A0AAW2TCB1-F1
#
_entry.id   AF-A0AAW2TCB1-F1
#
_cell.length_a   1.000
_cell.length_b   1.000
_cell.length_c   1.000
_cell.angle_alpha   90.00
_cell.angle_beta   90.00
_cell.angle_gamma   90.00
#
_symmetry.space_group_name_H-M   'P 1'
#
loop_
_entity.id
_entity.type
_entity.pdbx_description
1 polymer ?
#
loop_
_entity_poly.entity_id
_entity_poly.type
_entity_poly.pdbx_seq_one_letter_code
_entity_poly.pdbx_strand_id
1 'polypeptide(L)'
;MIMKPFVGQSAIANGLLDLVHTDVCGPLSISARRGFSYFITFINDHSRYGYVYLMRYKSDAFGRFKEYRLEVENQTNRKVKALRSDLGGEYLSGEFTDYLKENGILSQWTPPGMPQLNGVAERRN
;
A
#
# COMPACT_ATOMS: atom_id res chain seq x y z
N MET A 1 -20.09 11.49 -12.53
CA MET A 1 -19.52 11.56 -11.17
C MET A 1 -18.72 12.85 -11.09
N ILE A 2 -19.10 13.81 -10.24
CA ILE A 2 -18.50 15.15 -10.23
C ILE A 2 -17.16 15.10 -9.47
N MET A 3 -16.05 15.39 -10.14
CA MET A 3 -14.74 15.59 -9.50
C MET A 3 -14.76 16.92 -8.73
N LYS A 4 -14.53 16.85 -7.42
CA LYS A 4 -14.18 18.05 -6.64
C LYS A 4 -12.69 18.36 -6.86
N PRO A 5 -12.30 19.63 -7.10
CA PRO A 5 -10.90 20.02 -7.17
C PRO A 5 -10.18 19.71 -5.84
N PHE A 6 -8.90 19.35 -5.94
CA PHE A 6 -8.01 19.18 -4.79
C PHE A 6 -7.85 20.51 -4.05
N VAL A 7 -8.34 20.58 -2.81
CA VAL A 7 -8.07 21.68 -1.89
C VAL A 7 -7.38 21.10 -0.66
N GLY A 8 -6.08 21.39 -0.53
CA GLY A 8 -5.30 21.17 0.68
C GLY A 8 -4.24 20.08 0.54
N GLN A 9 -2.99 20.40 0.91
CA GLN A 9 -1.95 19.41 1.23
C GLN A 9 -2.58 18.22 1.95
N SER A 10 -2.31 17.00 1.47
CA SER A 10 -2.77 15.79 2.15
C SER A 10 -2.25 15.83 3.59
N ALA A 11 -3.14 16.07 4.55
CA ALA A 11 -2.78 16.08 5.96
C ALA A 11 -2.16 14.74 6.33
N ILE A 12 -1.01 14.79 7.00
CA ILE A 12 -0.33 13.61 7.53
C ILE A 12 -1.25 12.94 8.55
N ALA A 13 -1.35 11.62 8.52
CA ALA A 13 -2.10 10.85 9.50
C ALA A 13 -1.59 11.14 10.91
N ASN A 14 -2.50 11.25 11.89
CA ASN A 14 -2.16 11.68 13.24
C ASN A 14 -1.47 10.60 14.09
N GLY A 15 -1.55 9.33 13.67
CA GLY A 15 -1.03 8.20 14.43
C GLY A 15 -0.39 7.13 13.55
N LEU A 16 0.48 6.34 14.17
CA LEU A 16 1.04 5.15 13.56
C LEU A 16 -0.07 4.20 13.09
N LEU A 17 0.04 3.75 11.85
CA LEU A 17 -0.84 2.78 11.18
C LEU A 17 -2.28 3.27 10.93
N ASP A 18 -2.55 4.55 11.17
CA ASP A 18 -3.84 5.16 10.80
C ASP A 18 -4.04 5.17 9.27
N LEU A 19 -2.94 5.35 8.52
CA LEU A 19 -2.92 5.25 7.07
C LEU A 19 -1.59 4.60 6.63
N VAL A 20 -1.70 3.58 5.77
CA VAL A 20 -0.57 2.95 5.10
C VAL A 20 -0.72 3.16 3.59
N HIS A 21 0.30 3.72 2.97
CA HIS A 21 0.41 3.80 1.52
C HIS A 21 1.08 2.54 0.98
N THR A 22 0.59 2.03 -0.15
CA THR A 22 1.18 0.87 -0.81
C THR A 22 1.27 1.08 -2.31
N ASP A 23 2.30 0.49 -2.92
CA ASP A 23 2.52 0.51 -4.36
C ASP A 23 3.34 -0.71 -4.79
N VAL A 24 3.05 -1.27 -5.96
CA VAL A 24 3.77 -2.39 -6.57
C VAL A 24 4.58 -1.91 -7.75
N CYS A 25 5.89 -2.08 -7.66
CA CYS A 25 6.83 -1.70 -8.70
C CYS A 25 7.40 -2.91 -9.44
N GLY A 26 7.53 -2.78 -10.76
CA GLY A 26 8.18 -3.73 -11.64
C GLY A 26 7.48 -3.93 -13.00
N PRO A 27 8.04 -4.78 -13.88
CA PRO A 27 9.20 -5.63 -13.62
C PRO A 27 10.52 -4.84 -13.52
N LEU A 28 11.38 -5.20 -12.57
CA LEU A 28 12.74 -4.70 -12.44
C LEU A 28 13.54 -5.10 -13.69
N SER A 29 14.28 -4.14 -14.27
CA SER A 29 15.08 -4.34 -15.50
C SER A 29 16.17 -5.40 -15.35
N ILE A 30 16.67 -5.59 -14.12
CA ILE A 30 17.55 -6.68 -13.74
C ILE A 30 16.80 -7.49 -12.69
N SER A 31 16.44 -8.74 -13.01
CA SER A 31 15.87 -9.64 -12.01
C SER A 31 16.81 -9.72 -10.82
N ALA A 32 16.32 -9.39 -9.63
CA ALA A 32 17.10 -9.54 -8.41
C ALA A 32 17.48 -11.02 -8.23
N ARG A 33 18.57 -11.28 -7.49
CA ARG A 33 19.05 -12.66 -7.24
C ARG A 33 17.86 -13.57 -6.92
N ARG A 34 17.74 -14.69 -7.65
CA ARG A 34 16.68 -15.73 -7.52
C ARG A 34 15.35 -15.45 -8.25
N GLY A 35 15.29 -14.50 -9.18
CA GLY A 35 14.13 -14.34 -10.09
C GLY A 35 12.98 -13.53 -9.51
N PHE A 36 13.28 -12.61 -8.58
CA PHE A 36 12.32 -11.60 -8.14
C PHE A 36 12.33 -10.43 -9.13
N SER A 37 11.17 -10.14 -9.70
CA SER A 37 11.01 -9.09 -10.71
C SER A 37 10.11 -7.96 -10.22
N TYR A 38 9.44 -8.10 -9.09
CA TYR A 38 8.58 -7.05 -8.53
C TYR A 38 8.98 -6.76 -7.09
N PHE A 39 8.57 -5.61 -6.58
CA PHE A 39 8.55 -5.35 -5.15
C PHE A 39 7.30 -4.56 -4.79
N ILE A 40 6.87 -4.71 -3.54
CA ILE A 40 5.77 -3.93 -2.95
C ILE A 40 6.33 -3.13 -1.79
N THR A 41 5.91 -1.88 -1.69
CA THR A 41 6.26 -1.02 -0.56
C THR A 41 5.05 -0.75 0.30
N PHE A 42 5.25 -0.72 1.62
CA PHE A 42 4.24 -0.30 2.59
C PHE A 42 4.81 0.82 3.43
N ILE A 43 4.19 2.00 3.38
CA ILE A 43 4.68 3.19 4.05
C ILE A 43 3.65 3.68 5.04
N ASN A 44 4.06 3.75 6.29
CA ASN A 44 3.29 4.42 7.34
C ASN A 44 3.26 5.93 7.07
N ASP A 45 2.06 6.50 6.93
CA ASP A 45 1.93 7.92 6.58
C ASP A 45 2.44 8.85 7.71
N HIS A 46 2.21 8.51 8.98
CA HIS A 46 2.63 9.30 10.13
C HIS A 46 4.15 9.28 10.34
N SER A 47 4.74 8.10 10.55
CA SER A 47 6.18 7.99 10.87
C SER A 47 7.07 8.06 9.64
N ARG A 48 6.49 7.94 8.45
CA ARG A 48 7.23 7.78 7.20
C ARG A 48 8.14 6.54 7.22
N TYR A 49 7.97 5.58 8.12
CA TYR A 49 8.70 4.32 8.06
C TYR A 49 8.17 3.44 6.92
N GLY A 50 9.06 2.83 6.15
CA GLY A 50 8.73 2.05 4.96
C GLY A 50 9.24 0.62 5.04
N TYR A 51 8.42 -0.33 4.58
CA TYR A 51 8.78 -1.73 4.39
C TYR A 51 8.83 -2.03 2.89
N VAL A 52 9.75 -2.91 2.49
CA VAL A 52 9.90 -3.35 1.09
C VAL A 52 9.92 -4.87 1.07
N TYR A 53 9.05 -5.47 0.26
CA TYR A 53 8.99 -6.91 0.07
C TYR A 53 9.23 -7.28 -1.40
N LEU A 54 10.23 -8.13 -1.66
CA LEU A 54 10.52 -8.62 -3.01
C LEU A 54 9.54 -9.71 -3.43
N MET A 55 9.01 -9.64 -4.65
CA MET A 55 7.99 -10.53 -5.20
C MET A 55 8.39 -11.11 -6.56
N ARG A 56 7.96 -12.34 -6.85
CA ARG A 56 8.20 -12.97 -8.15
C ARG A 56 7.10 -12.58 -9.12
N TYR A 57 5.87 -12.49 -8.62
CA TYR A 57 4.67 -12.13 -9.39
C TYR A 57 3.90 -11.02 -8.68
N LYS A 58 3.16 -10.19 -9.43
CA LYS A 58 2.27 -9.19 -8.84
C LYS A 58 1.20 -9.82 -7.93
N SER A 59 0.79 -11.06 -8.22
CA SER A 59 -0.15 -11.83 -7.41
C SER A 59 0.35 -12.13 -5.99
N ASP A 60 1.66 -12.02 -5.73
CA ASP A 60 2.22 -12.24 -4.39
C ASP A 60 1.88 -11.09 -3.42
N ALA A 61 1.39 -9.94 -3.93
CA ALA A 61 1.13 -8.72 -3.17
C ALA A 61 0.23 -8.96 -1.95
N PHE A 62 -0.84 -9.75 -2.11
CA PHE A 62 -1.77 -10.02 -1.02
C PHE A 62 -1.11 -10.83 0.11
N GLY A 63 -0.31 -11.83 -0.24
CA GLY A 63 0.46 -12.59 0.75
C GLY A 63 1.41 -11.68 1.53
N ARG A 64 2.12 -10.78 0.84
CA ARG A 64 3.03 -9.81 1.48
C ARG A 64 2.32 -8.80 2.35
N PHE A 65 1.09 -8.40 2.00
CA PHE A 65 0.28 -7.55 2.87
C PHE A 65 -0.09 -8.24 4.18
N LYS A 66 -0.47 -9.53 4.13
CA LYS A 66 -0.76 -10.31 5.36
C LYS A 66 0.46 -10.39 6.29
N GLU A 67 1.64 -10.69 5.71
CA GLU A 67 2.92 -10.72 6.44
C GLU A 67 3.22 -9.35 7.09
N TYR A 68 3.19 -8.28 6.29
CA TYR A 68 3.43 -6.91 6.74
C TYR A 68 2.52 -6.53 7.90
N ARG A 69 1.21 -6.75 7.76
CA ARG A 69 0.23 -6.38 8.78
C ARG A 69 0.54 -7.09 10.10
N LEU A 70 0.72 -8.41 10.07
CA LEU A 70 0.98 -9.19 11.29
C LEU A 70 2.23 -8.68 12.00
N GLU A 71 3.30 -8.40 11.25
CA GLU A 71 4.55 -7.89 11.79
C GLU A 71 4.37 -6.51 12.45
N VAL A 72 3.81 -5.53 11.73
CA VAL A 72 3.69 -4.16 12.26
C VAL A 72 2.68 -4.04 13.39
N GLU A 73 1.60 -4.81 13.34
CA GLU A 73 0.60 -4.79 14.42
C GLU A 73 1.18 -5.39 15.70
N ASN A 74 1.96 -6.47 15.58
CA ASN A 74 2.63 -7.08 16.73
C ASN A 74 3.73 -6.18 17.33
N GLN A 75 4.55 -5.55 16.49
CA GLN A 75 5.64 -4.68 16.96
C GLN A 75 5.15 -3.39 17.61
N THR A 76 4.04 -2.83 17.12
CA THR A 76 3.55 -1.51 17.57
C THR A 76 2.37 -1.61 18.55
N ASN A 77 1.78 -2.80 18.70
CA ASN A 77 0.54 -3.04 19.42
C ASN A 77 -0.61 -2.11 18.96
N ARG A 78 -0.62 -1.78 17.66
CA ARG A 78 -1.62 -0.93 16.98
C ARG A 78 -2.13 -1.66 15.75
N LYS A 79 -3.32 -1.31 15.28
CA LYS A 79 -3.92 -1.92 14.08
C LYS A 79 -3.76 -1.03 12.86
N VAL A 80 -3.64 -1.63 11.68
CA VAL A 80 -3.76 -0.91 10.40
C VAL A 80 -5.21 -0.50 10.21
N LYS A 81 -5.49 0.81 10.12
CA LYS A 81 -6.86 1.32 9.97
C LYS A 81 -7.27 1.54 8.52
N ALA A 82 -6.36 2.02 7.69
CA ALA A 82 -6.61 2.26 6.29
C ALA A 82 -5.41 1.90 5.43
N LEU A 83 -5.69 1.32 4.26
CA LEU A 83 -4.71 1.02 3.23
C LEU A 83 -5.05 1.86 2.00
N ARG A 84 -4.07 2.62 1.49
CA ARG A 84 -4.21 3.41 0.26
C ARG A 84 -3.32 2.84 -0.83
N SER A 85 -3.93 2.49 -1.97
CA SER A 85 -3.24 1.99 -3.15
C SER A 85 -3.68 2.74 -4.42
N ASP A 86 -2.92 2.54 -5.49
CA ASP A 86 -3.08 3.16 -6.81
C ASP A 86 -3.98 2.36 -7.76
N LEU A 87 -5.09 1.78 -7.29
CA LEU A 87 -6.03 1.01 -8.12
C LEU A 87 -5.37 -0.11 -8.99
N GLY A 88 -4.16 -0.55 -8.64
CA GLY A 88 -3.50 -1.67 -9.29
C GLY A 88 -4.37 -2.93 -9.22
N GLY A 89 -4.41 -3.70 -10.31
CA GLY A 89 -5.28 -4.88 -10.43
C GLY A 89 -5.05 -5.93 -9.34
N GLU A 90 -3.86 -5.99 -8.76
CA GLU A 90 -3.49 -6.84 -7.63
C GLU A 90 -4.30 -6.55 -6.35
N TYR A 91 -4.77 -5.33 -6.17
CA TYR A 91 -5.58 -4.92 -5.02
C TYR A 91 -7.09 -5.10 -5.25
N LEU A 92 -7.50 -5.37 -6.50
CA LEU A 92 -8.91 -5.47 -6.89
C LEU A 92 -9.48 -6.88 -6.76
N SER A 93 -8.71 -7.86 -6.26
CA SER A 93 -9.25 -9.20 -6.03
C SER A 93 -10.33 -9.17 -4.93
N GLY A 94 -11.38 -9.97 -5.12
CA GLY A 94 -12.45 -10.12 -4.13
C GLY A 94 -11.92 -10.61 -2.79
N GLU A 95 -10.98 -11.57 -2.81
CA GLU A 95 -10.33 -12.11 -1.61
C GLU A 95 -9.60 -11.02 -0.81
N PHE A 96 -8.85 -10.13 -1.47
CA PHE A 96 -8.18 -9.04 -0.79
C PHE A 96 -9.21 -8.09 -0.18
N THR A 97 -10.22 -7.70 -0.97
CA THR A 97 -11.26 -6.77 -0.51
C THR A 97 -12.02 -7.32 0.70
N ASP A 98 -12.37 -8.60 0.70
CA ASP A 98 -13.10 -9.23 1.79
C ASP A 98 -12.20 -9.37 3.03
N TYR A 99 -10.94 -9.73 2.86
CA TYR A 99 -9.97 -9.74 3.96
C TYR A 99 -9.81 -8.36 4.62
N LEU A 100 -9.76 -7.27 3.84
CA LEU A 100 -9.71 -5.92 4.40
C LEU A 100 -10.97 -5.62 5.23
N LYS A 101 -12.15 -5.96 4.72
CA LYS A 101 -13.42 -5.77 5.45
C LYS A 101 -13.49 -6.58 6.73
N GLU A 102 -13.13 -7.87 6.68
CA GLU A 102 -13.12 -8.77 7.84
C GLU A 102 -12.22 -8.27 8.96
N ASN A 103 -11.15 -7.56 8.61
CA ASN A 103 -10.19 -7.00 9.55
C ASN A 103 -10.45 -5.53 9.89
N GLY A 104 -11.55 -4.95 9.39
CA GLY A 104 -11.93 -3.56 9.66
C GLY A 104 -10.99 -2.53 9.04
N ILE A 105 -10.27 -2.90 7.97
CA ILE A 105 -9.31 -2.03 7.28
C ILE A 105 -10.04 -1.31 6.15
N LEU A 106 -10.03 0.02 6.19
CA LEU A 106 -10.62 0.85 5.15
C LEU A 106 -9.72 0.85 3.90
N SER A 107 -10.24 0.32 2.80
CA SER A 107 -9.57 0.46 1.49
C SER A 107 -9.78 1.87 0.92
N GLN A 108 -8.70 2.54 0.57
CA GLN A 108 -8.69 3.84 -0.09
C GLN A 108 -8.00 3.73 -1.45
N TRP A 109 -8.59 4.36 -2.45
CA TRP A 109 -8.12 4.29 -3.82
C TRP A 109 -7.75 5.69 -4.31
N THR A 110 -6.60 5.83 -4.95
CA THR A 110 -6.29 7.06 -5.68
C THR A 110 -6.83 6.96 -7.11
N PRO A 111 -7.62 7.95 -7.59
CA PRO A 111 -8.14 7.93 -8.95
C PRO A 111 -7.03 7.80 -10.00
N PRO A 112 -7.28 7.12 -11.13
CA PRO A 112 -6.33 7.06 -12.23
C PRO A 112 -6.00 8.47 -12.72
N GLY A 113 -4.73 8.78 -12.95
CA GLY A 113 -4.28 10.12 -13.35
C GLY A 113 -4.09 11.10 -12.18
N MET A 114 -4.26 10.68 -10.92
CA MET A 114 -3.87 11.44 -9.73
C MET A 114 -2.79 10.72 -8.88
N PRO A 115 -1.63 10.37 -9.47
CA PRO A 115 -0.51 9.69 -8.79
C PRO A 115 -0.03 10.46 -7.54
N GLN A 116 -0.15 11.78 -7.58
CA GLN A 116 0.16 12.70 -6.47
C GLN A 116 -0.51 12.32 -5.13
N LEU A 117 -1.69 11.69 -5.14
CA LEU A 117 -2.39 11.25 -3.92
C LEU A 117 -1.79 9.99 -3.28
N ASN A 118 -1.03 9.22 -4.07
CA ASN A 118 -0.15 8.15 -3.59
C ASN A 118 1.33 8.55 -3.66
N GLY A 119 1.62 9.84 -3.84
CA GLY A 119 2.97 10.36 -4.03
C GLY A 119 3.92 10.10 -2.86
N VAL A 120 3.42 9.62 -1.72
CA VAL A 120 4.24 9.11 -0.60
C VAL A 120 4.91 7.78 -0.97
N ALA A 121 4.17 6.85 -1.59
CA ALA A 121 4.72 5.59 -2.08
C ALA A 121 5.57 5.80 -3.31
N GLU A 122 5.07 6.54 -4.30
CA GLU A 122 5.77 6.74 -5.57
C GLU A 122 7.12 7.44 -5.41
N ARG A 123 7.24 8.43 -4.50
CA ARG A 123 8.53 9.12 -4.25
C ARG A 123 9.60 8.23 -3.61
N ARG A 124 9.21 7.06 -3.11
CA ARG A 124 10.11 6.12 -2.43
C ARG A 124 10.48 4.90 -3.23
N ASN A 125 9.73 4.63 -4.28
CA ASN A 125 10.00 3.57 -5.23
C ASN A 125 11.00 4.05 -6.28
#